data_AF-A0A2J6GY14-F1
#
_entry.id   AF-A0A2J6GY14-F1
#
_cell.length_a   1.000
_cell.length_b   1.000
_cell.length_c   1.000
_cell.angle_alpha   90.00
_cell.angle_beta   90.00
_cell.angle_gamma   90.00
#
_symmetry.space_group_name_H-M   'P 1'
#
loop_
_entity.id
_entity.type
_entity.pdbx_description
1 polymer ?
#
loop_
_entity_poly.entity_id
_entity_poly.type
_entity_poly.pdbx_seq_one_letter_code
_entity_poly.pdbx_strand_id
1 'polypeptide(L)'
;MNIPNEIVLELTSECNMNCAFCFNPPKKKNMEINKIKKIIDDVSSSSIKAIRYTGGEVFLRDDLKDILSYSKSKGIYNIINTNGLLIKTPNIFDFIDLTLISFHDISKFDIIKEKLKIINKDVMLCTIMTEDNILNLDKYYECISKINSPFFKEWFLLRPVPNPKYKFPIKDKDLLFLFKEIKRLNEKFDMNIMIANSVPFCSIEKDISRYCKGGVFDSGHSRLYIDSSGKYRTDYFSKDIGDVETKKVLDIWGKTEPIRRYENLKKECFSCFYLEKCKGGLGKTDYLVDRKNIIPLISIIVPAFNDSKRLSLLVESLKEQSFSDFEVIIVDDGSNEKERLENKKIVENLDNDWISYYYLQNAKVFGASIARNYGAKKAKGRILIFLDQDCVAHKDLIKNHVDEQKAKDIILGYFAGYGSKK
;
A
#
# COMPACT_ATOMS: atom_id res chain seq x y z
N MET A 1 1.41 -26.20 2.97
CA MET A 1 2.35 -25.08 2.83
C MET A 1 1.78 -24.12 1.80
N ASN A 2 1.69 -22.82 2.12
CA ASN A 2 1.49 -21.81 1.09
C ASN A 2 2.76 -21.80 0.21
N ILE A 3 2.65 -21.85 -1.11
CA ILE A 3 3.77 -21.83 -2.07
C ILE A 3 3.81 -20.44 -2.75
N PRO A 4 4.94 -19.99 -3.33
CA PRO A 4 4.93 -18.73 -4.06
C PRO A 4 4.07 -18.85 -5.32
N ASN A 5 3.35 -17.78 -5.65
CA ASN A 5 2.53 -17.69 -6.86
C ASN A 5 3.40 -17.60 -8.12
N GLU A 6 4.52 -16.89 -8.03
CA GLU A 6 5.50 -16.75 -9.10
C GLU A 6 6.93 -16.66 -8.55
N ILE A 7 7.90 -17.05 -9.39
CA ILE A 7 9.32 -16.75 -9.19
C ILE A 7 9.70 -15.56 -10.07
N VAL A 8 10.35 -14.56 -9.49
CA VAL A 8 10.94 -13.44 -10.23
C VAL A 8 12.40 -13.78 -10.50
N LEU A 9 12.75 -13.96 -11.77
CA LEU A 9 14.08 -14.38 -12.22
C LEU A 9 14.73 -13.28 -13.06
N GLU A 10 15.81 -12.69 -12.56
CA GLU A 10 16.65 -11.80 -13.35
C GLU A 10 17.56 -12.60 -14.30
N LEU A 11 17.32 -12.47 -15.60
CA LEU A 11 18.15 -13.12 -16.62
C LEU A 11 19.46 -12.37 -16.89
N THR A 12 19.42 -11.06 -16.73
CA THR A 12 20.52 -10.16 -17.09
C THR A 12 20.48 -8.89 -16.26
N SER A 13 21.63 -8.25 -16.08
CA SER A 13 21.71 -6.85 -15.61
C SER A 13 22.10 -5.88 -16.74
N GLU A 14 22.23 -6.36 -17.98
CA GLU A 14 22.53 -5.55 -19.15
C GLU A 14 21.24 -4.89 -19.64
N CYS A 15 21.31 -3.60 -20.01
CA CYS A 15 20.16 -2.85 -20.48
C CYS A 15 20.58 -1.81 -21.51
N ASN A 16 19.72 -1.57 -22.51
CA ASN A 16 19.88 -0.53 -23.52
C ASN A 16 19.36 0.84 -23.04
N MET A 17 18.97 0.96 -21.77
CA MET A 17 18.49 2.18 -21.14
C MET A 17 19.19 2.42 -19.80
N ASN A 18 19.24 3.69 -19.38
CA ASN A 18 19.79 4.11 -18.09
C ASN A 18 18.79 5.03 -17.36
N CYS A 19 17.63 4.48 -17.00
CA CYS A 19 16.56 5.26 -16.38
C CYS A 19 17.01 5.86 -15.04
N ALA A 20 16.65 7.12 -14.78
CA ALA A 20 17.04 7.81 -13.54
C ALA A 20 16.59 7.06 -12.27
N PHE A 21 15.37 6.52 -12.27
CA PHE A 21 14.79 5.76 -11.15
C PHE A 21 15.20 4.28 -11.10
N CYS A 22 16.09 3.81 -11.98
CA CYS A 22 16.46 2.40 -12.01
C CYS A 22 17.18 2.00 -10.72
N PHE A 23 16.78 0.88 -10.12
CA PHE A 23 17.48 0.30 -8.98
C PHE A 23 18.69 -0.57 -9.38
N ASN A 24 18.69 -1.10 -10.61
CA ASN A 24 19.73 -1.99 -11.13
C ASN A 24 20.49 -1.29 -12.28
N PRO A 25 21.54 -0.51 -11.99
CA PRO A 25 22.29 0.18 -13.05
C PRO A 25 22.91 -0.86 -14.01
N PRO A 26 22.94 -0.58 -15.33
CA PRO A 26 23.34 -1.58 -16.32
C PRO A 26 24.74 -2.14 -16.07
N LYS A 27 24.86 -3.47 -16.05
CA LYS A 27 26.13 -4.21 -15.96
C LYS A 27 26.10 -5.34 -16.97
N LYS A 28 27.23 -5.63 -17.63
CA LYS A 28 27.33 -6.77 -18.55
C LYS A 28 27.44 -8.10 -17.80
N LYS A 29 26.34 -8.55 -17.21
CA LYS A 29 26.25 -9.83 -16.51
C LYS A 29 24.96 -10.55 -16.88
N ASN A 30 25.12 -11.66 -17.59
CA ASN A 30 24.07 -12.56 -18.04
C ASN A 30 24.14 -13.87 -17.24
N MET A 31 22.99 -14.38 -16.79
CA MET A 31 22.93 -15.73 -16.23
C MET A 31 23.11 -16.76 -17.35
N GLU A 32 23.90 -17.80 -17.12
CA GLU A 32 24.09 -18.87 -18.10
C GLU A 32 22.82 -19.68 -18.34
N ILE A 33 22.56 -20.07 -19.60
CA ILE A 33 21.35 -20.79 -19.99
C ILE A 33 21.17 -22.11 -19.22
N ASN A 34 22.24 -22.85 -18.95
CA ASN A 34 22.17 -24.11 -18.22
C ASN A 34 21.69 -23.91 -16.78
N LYS A 35 22.16 -22.83 -16.12
CA LYS A 35 21.67 -22.43 -14.80
C LYS A 35 20.20 -22.02 -14.83
N ILE A 36 19.77 -21.30 -15.87
CA ILE A 36 18.37 -20.92 -16.06
C ILE A 36 17.48 -22.16 -16.24
N LYS A 37 17.91 -23.13 -17.06
CA LYS A 37 17.18 -24.40 -17.27
C LYS A 37 17.07 -25.20 -15.97
N LYS A 38 18.14 -25.26 -15.16
CA LYS A 38 18.12 -25.89 -13.83
C LYS A 38 17.08 -25.25 -12.89
N ILE A 39 16.97 -23.92 -12.90
CA ILE A 39 15.94 -23.19 -12.14
C ILE A 39 14.55 -23.54 -12.66
N ILE A 40 14.34 -23.54 -13.98
CA ILE A 40 13.05 -23.91 -14.59
C ILE A 40 12.67 -25.34 -14.20
N ASP A 41 13.60 -26.28 -14.24
CA ASP A 41 13.35 -27.67 -13.85
C ASP A 41 12.93 -27.78 -12.38
N ASP A 42 13.65 -27.11 -11.47
CA ASP A 42 13.30 -27.06 -10.05
C ASP A 42 11.89 -26.48 -9.83
N VAL A 43 11.58 -25.34 -10.46
CA VAL A 43 10.25 -24.72 -10.40
C VAL A 43 9.17 -25.64 -10.97
N SER A 44 9.41 -26.26 -12.13
CA SER A 44 8.43 -27.15 -12.78
C SER A 44 8.19 -28.45 -12.01
N SER A 45 9.17 -28.89 -11.22
CA SER A 45 9.04 -30.05 -10.32
C SER A 45 8.23 -29.74 -9.06
N SER A 46 7.90 -28.47 -8.85
CA SER A 46 7.06 -27.98 -7.75
C SER A 46 5.63 -27.65 -8.22
N SER A 47 4.79 -27.15 -7.32
CA SER A 47 3.44 -26.67 -7.65
C SER A 47 3.40 -25.18 -8.06
N ILE A 48 4.55 -24.52 -8.20
CA ILE A 48 4.66 -23.12 -8.61
C ILE A 48 4.29 -23.01 -10.10
N LYS A 49 3.42 -22.06 -10.45
CA LYS A 49 2.80 -22.01 -11.78
C LYS A 49 3.44 -21.04 -12.75
N ALA A 50 4.18 -20.05 -12.26
CA ALA A 50 4.63 -18.93 -13.07
C ALA A 50 6.09 -18.54 -12.80
N ILE A 51 6.78 -18.11 -13.86
CA ILE A 51 8.08 -17.44 -13.79
C ILE A 51 7.97 -16.10 -14.49
N ARG A 52 8.40 -15.05 -13.79
CA ARG A 52 8.59 -13.71 -14.33
C ARG A 52 10.06 -13.50 -14.68
N TYR A 53 10.32 -13.40 -15.97
CA TYR A 53 11.63 -13.09 -16.53
C TYR A 53 11.82 -11.57 -16.59
N THR A 54 12.87 -11.09 -15.93
CA THR A 54 13.15 -9.66 -15.77
C THR A 54 14.66 -9.44 -15.74
N GLY A 55 15.09 -8.22 -15.38
CA GLY A 55 16.49 -7.87 -15.19
C GLY A 55 16.74 -6.43 -15.63
N GLY A 56 17.78 -6.24 -16.44
CA GLY A 56 17.90 -5.10 -17.35
C GLY A 56 16.90 -5.22 -18.50
N GLU A 57 17.38 -5.42 -19.73
CA GLU A 57 16.52 -5.66 -20.89
C GLU A 57 16.66 -7.10 -21.38
N VAL A 58 15.61 -7.90 -21.21
CA VAL A 58 15.62 -9.33 -21.55
C VAL A 58 15.80 -9.58 -23.06
N PHE A 59 15.30 -8.68 -23.91
CA PHE A 59 15.43 -8.79 -25.37
C PHE A 59 16.85 -8.52 -25.90
N LEU A 60 17.81 -8.17 -25.04
CA LEU A 60 19.24 -8.16 -25.41
C LEU A 60 19.85 -9.56 -25.46
N ARG A 61 19.17 -10.58 -24.92
CA ARG A 61 19.67 -11.95 -24.92
C ARG A 61 19.31 -12.66 -26.22
N ASP A 62 20.31 -13.13 -26.94
CA ASP A 62 20.12 -13.93 -28.16
C ASP A 62 19.43 -15.28 -27.87
N ASP A 63 19.63 -15.82 -26.66
CA ASP A 63 19.07 -17.11 -26.20
C ASP A 63 17.70 -16.99 -25.50
N LEU A 64 17.07 -15.80 -25.51
CA LEU A 64 15.79 -15.58 -24.82
C LEU A 64 14.68 -16.52 -25.31
N LYS A 65 14.60 -16.74 -26.63
CA LYS A 65 13.58 -17.61 -27.22
C LYS A 65 13.72 -19.05 -26.71
N ASP A 66 14.95 -19.55 -26.62
CA ASP A 66 15.23 -20.92 -26.15
C ASP A 66 14.91 -21.10 -24.67
N ILE A 67 15.17 -20.07 -23.86
CA ILE A 67 14.79 -20.03 -22.44
C ILE A 67 13.26 -20.13 -22.30
N LEU A 68 12.53 -19.28 -23.03
CA LEU A 68 11.07 -19.20 -22.94
C LEU A 68 10.40 -20.45 -23.51
N SER A 69 10.88 -20.99 -24.63
CA SER A 69 10.35 -22.23 -25.21
C SER A 69 10.58 -23.43 -24.30
N TYR A 70 11.76 -23.51 -23.66
CA TYR A 70 12.03 -24.55 -22.67
C TYR A 70 11.08 -24.43 -21.47
N SER A 71 10.94 -23.22 -20.91
CA SER A 71 10.00 -22.98 -19.81
C SER A 71 8.57 -23.35 -20.18
N LYS A 72 8.12 -22.98 -21.39
CA LYS A 72 6.78 -23.30 -21.87
C LYS A 72 6.55 -24.80 -22.01
N SER A 73 7.56 -25.54 -22.50
CA SER A 73 7.50 -27.01 -22.59
C SER A 73 7.39 -27.71 -21.22
N LYS A 74 7.77 -27.00 -20.14
CA LYS A 74 7.64 -27.47 -18.75
C LYS A 74 6.31 -27.05 -18.11
N GLY A 75 5.39 -26.48 -18.88
CA GLY A 75 4.06 -26.08 -18.43
C GLY A 75 4.04 -24.81 -17.58
N ILE A 76 5.12 -24.01 -17.59
CA ILE A 76 5.22 -22.77 -16.83
C ILE A 76 4.47 -21.64 -17.54
N TYR A 77 3.75 -20.83 -16.76
CA TYR A 77 3.18 -19.56 -17.19
C TYR A 77 4.27 -18.49 -17.25
N ASN A 78 4.63 -18.07 -18.46
CA ASN A 78 5.77 -17.18 -18.70
C ASN A 78 5.33 -15.71 -18.68
N ILE A 79 5.90 -14.94 -17.76
CA ILE A 79 5.70 -13.49 -17.68
C ILE A 79 7.00 -12.78 -18.05
N ILE A 80 6.96 -11.79 -18.93
CA ILE A 80 8.14 -11.01 -19.33
C ILE A 80 8.00 -9.57 -18.86
N ASN A 81 9.05 -9.02 -18.26
CA ASN A 81 9.22 -7.59 -18.06
C ASN A 81 10.22 -7.03 -19.09
N THR A 82 9.86 -5.96 -19.80
CA THR A 82 10.70 -5.34 -20.84
C THR A 82 10.45 -3.83 -20.93
N ASN A 83 11.39 -3.06 -21.47
CA ASN A 83 11.14 -1.69 -21.91
C ASN A 83 10.44 -1.60 -23.28
N GLY A 84 10.28 -2.73 -23.97
CA GLY A 84 9.52 -2.86 -25.22
C GLY A 84 10.26 -2.41 -26.48
N LEU A 85 11.36 -1.65 -26.39
CA LEU A 85 11.99 -1.03 -27.56
C LEU A 85 12.59 -2.04 -28.55
N LEU A 86 13.03 -3.19 -28.03
CA LEU A 86 13.68 -4.24 -28.81
C LEU A 86 12.73 -5.35 -29.31
N ILE A 87 11.42 -5.21 -29.08
CA ILE A 87 10.43 -6.14 -29.63
C ILE A 87 10.46 -6.04 -31.16
N LYS A 88 10.76 -7.16 -31.84
CA LYS A 88 10.87 -7.22 -33.31
C LYS A 88 10.07 -8.34 -33.93
N THR A 89 10.12 -9.55 -33.37
CA THR A 89 9.56 -10.75 -34.00
C THR A 89 8.33 -11.26 -33.25
N PRO A 90 7.23 -11.60 -33.95
CA PRO A 90 6.00 -12.08 -33.31
C PRO A 90 6.13 -13.49 -32.73
N ASN A 91 6.98 -14.34 -33.30
CA ASN A 91 7.12 -15.76 -32.94
C ASN A 91 7.63 -16.03 -31.51
N ILE A 92 8.20 -15.04 -30.82
CA ILE A 92 8.63 -15.20 -29.43
C ILE A 92 7.43 -15.17 -28.47
N PHE A 93 6.34 -14.49 -28.86
CA PHE A 93 5.16 -14.34 -28.02
C PHE A 93 4.31 -15.61 -27.93
N ASP A 94 4.54 -16.61 -28.80
CA ASP A 94 3.94 -17.93 -28.65
C ASP A 94 4.39 -18.64 -27.36
N PHE A 95 5.51 -18.20 -26.78
CA PHE A 95 6.07 -18.71 -25.52
C PHE A 95 5.89 -17.73 -24.35
N ILE A 96 5.17 -16.63 -24.52
CA ILE A 96 4.95 -15.62 -23.48
C ILE A 96 3.47 -15.56 -23.18
N ASP A 97 3.06 -15.74 -21.93
CA ASP A 97 1.65 -15.67 -21.56
C ASP A 97 1.23 -14.26 -21.18
N LEU A 98 2.15 -13.48 -20.58
CA LEU A 98 1.91 -12.09 -20.20
C LEU A 98 3.16 -11.23 -20.42
N THR A 99 2.99 -10.11 -21.14
CA THR A 99 4.04 -9.11 -21.33
C THR A 99 3.76 -7.87 -20.48
N LEU A 100 4.69 -7.47 -19.63
CA LEU A 100 4.67 -6.21 -18.90
C LEU A 100 5.69 -5.24 -19.52
N ILE A 101 5.21 -4.17 -20.14
CA ILE A 101 6.07 -3.15 -20.76
C ILE A 101 6.16 -1.91 -19.85
N SER A 102 7.40 -1.54 -19.54
CA SER A 102 7.72 -0.30 -18.82
C SER A 102 7.51 0.92 -19.73
N PHE A 103 6.47 1.71 -19.46
CA PHE A 103 6.12 2.92 -20.21
C PHE A 103 6.29 4.15 -19.31
N HIS A 104 7.43 4.83 -19.44
CA HIS A 104 7.79 5.98 -18.60
C HIS A 104 7.90 7.30 -19.36
N ASP A 105 7.95 7.26 -20.69
CA ASP A 105 8.25 8.42 -21.52
C ASP A 105 7.21 8.50 -22.64
N ILE A 106 6.37 9.54 -22.57
CA ILE A 106 5.28 9.78 -23.52
C ILE A 106 5.81 9.92 -24.94
N SER A 107 7.02 10.44 -25.13
CA SER A 107 7.63 10.59 -26.46
C SER A 107 7.84 9.24 -27.18
N LYS A 108 7.85 8.14 -26.44
CA LYS A 108 7.99 6.78 -26.97
C LYS A 108 6.64 6.11 -27.23
N PHE A 109 5.52 6.79 -27.01
CA PHE A 109 4.19 6.20 -27.15
C PHE A 109 3.96 5.59 -28.54
N ASP A 110 4.30 6.31 -29.61
CA ASP A 110 4.10 5.81 -30.97
C ASP A 110 4.94 4.55 -31.24
N ILE A 111 6.17 4.50 -30.73
CA ILE A 111 7.02 3.31 -30.80
C ILE A 111 6.34 2.14 -30.08
N ILE A 112 5.91 2.35 -28.83
CA ILE A 112 5.24 1.31 -28.04
C ILE A 112 3.95 0.86 -28.72
N LYS A 113 3.15 1.78 -29.26
CA LYS A 113 1.92 1.48 -29.98
C LYS A 113 2.16 0.57 -31.19
N GLU A 114 3.24 0.81 -31.95
CA GLU A 114 3.65 -0.09 -33.03
C GLU A 114 4.11 -1.46 -32.50
N LYS A 115 4.82 -1.51 -31.36
CA LYS A 115 5.21 -2.79 -30.74
C LYS A 115 4.01 -3.61 -30.28
N LEU A 116 2.97 -2.96 -29.77
CA LEU A 116 1.74 -3.65 -29.33
C LEU A 116 1.04 -4.40 -30.47
N LYS A 117 1.24 -4.02 -31.74
CA LYS A 117 0.72 -4.75 -32.91
C LYS A 117 1.41 -6.10 -33.13
N ILE A 118 2.62 -6.28 -32.60
CA ILE A 118 3.42 -7.52 -32.74
C ILE A 118 2.99 -8.55 -31.69
N ILE A 119 2.44 -8.11 -30.56
CA ILE A 119 2.12 -8.94 -29.41
C ILE A 119 0.74 -9.60 -29.61
N ASN A 120 0.69 -10.93 -29.59
CA ASN A 120 -0.51 -11.74 -29.80
C ASN A 120 -1.04 -12.39 -28.50
N LYS A 121 -0.62 -11.87 -27.34
CA LYS A 121 -0.90 -12.36 -25.98
C LYS A 121 -1.06 -11.18 -25.03
N ASP A 122 -1.59 -11.45 -23.84
CA ASP A 122 -1.91 -10.43 -22.86
C ASP A 122 -0.72 -9.49 -22.60
N VAL A 123 -1.01 -8.18 -22.64
CA VAL A 123 -0.02 -7.13 -22.43
C VAL A 123 -0.54 -6.08 -21.46
N MET A 124 0.35 -5.68 -20.57
CA MET A 124 0.11 -4.67 -19.55
C MET A 124 1.19 -3.61 -19.65
N LEU A 125 0.84 -2.37 -19.32
CA LEU A 125 1.78 -1.27 -19.23
C LEU A 125 1.99 -0.89 -17.76
N CYS A 126 3.20 -0.49 -17.40
CA CYS A 126 3.46 0.08 -16.08
C CYS A 126 4.31 1.34 -16.12
N THR A 127 4.07 2.24 -15.17
CA THR A 127 4.80 3.50 -15.04
C THR A 127 5.24 3.67 -13.60
N ILE A 128 6.54 3.73 -13.34
CA ILE A 128 7.10 4.07 -12.02
C ILE A 128 6.80 5.54 -11.78
N MET A 129 6.11 5.83 -10.68
CA MET A 129 5.69 7.18 -10.34
C MET A 129 6.91 8.07 -10.07
N THR A 130 6.93 9.27 -10.64
CA THR A 130 7.91 10.33 -10.40
C THR A 130 7.17 11.66 -10.30
N GLU A 131 7.79 12.69 -9.74
CA GLU A 131 7.19 14.04 -9.71
C GLU A 131 6.74 14.47 -11.13
N ASP A 132 7.61 14.26 -12.12
CA ASP A 132 7.35 14.65 -13.52
C ASP A 132 6.14 13.95 -14.13
N ASN A 133 6.01 12.62 -13.96
CA ASN A 133 4.90 11.90 -14.58
C ASN A 133 3.59 12.06 -13.83
N ILE A 134 3.63 12.31 -12.52
CA ILE A 134 2.46 12.66 -11.71
C ILE A 134 1.87 13.98 -12.23
N LEU A 135 2.72 14.99 -12.49
CA LEU A 135 2.29 16.29 -13.01
C LEU A 135 1.75 16.25 -14.44
N ASN A 136 2.11 15.24 -15.23
CA ASN A 136 1.70 15.07 -16.63
C ASN A 136 0.78 13.85 -16.82
N LEU A 137 0.09 13.41 -15.77
CA LEU A 137 -0.65 12.15 -15.78
C LEU A 137 -1.75 12.11 -16.85
N ASP A 138 -2.41 13.23 -17.09
CA ASP A 138 -3.43 13.40 -18.14
C ASP A 138 -2.93 12.99 -19.53
N LYS A 139 -1.71 13.37 -19.90
CA LYS A 139 -1.08 12.98 -21.17
C LYS A 139 -0.85 11.47 -21.27
N TYR A 140 -0.51 10.81 -20.16
CA TYR A 140 -0.44 9.34 -20.16
C TYR A 140 -1.82 8.74 -20.41
N TYR A 141 -2.88 9.22 -19.76
CA TYR A 141 -4.24 8.74 -20.04
C TYR A 141 -4.64 8.97 -21.50
N GLU A 142 -4.32 10.12 -22.09
CA GLU A 142 -4.57 10.39 -23.51
C GLU A 142 -3.83 9.44 -24.45
N CYS A 143 -2.60 9.05 -24.11
CA CYS A 143 -1.88 8.03 -24.85
C CYS A 143 -2.53 6.66 -24.69
N ILE A 144 -2.75 6.21 -23.45
CA ILE A 144 -3.21 4.85 -23.16
C ILE A 144 -4.63 4.63 -23.70
N SER A 145 -5.51 5.62 -23.65
CA SER A 145 -6.86 5.56 -24.24
C SER A 145 -6.85 5.39 -25.76
N LYS A 146 -5.74 5.69 -26.45
CA LYS A 146 -5.57 5.48 -27.90
C LYS A 146 -5.00 4.10 -28.25
N ILE A 147 -4.78 3.23 -27.26
CA ILE A 147 -4.36 1.84 -27.50
C ILE A 147 -5.57 1.04 -27.95
N ASN A 148 -5.53 0.57 -29.20
CA ASN A 148 -6.53 -0.33 -29.75
C ASN A 148 -5.90 -1.70 -29.99
N SER A 149 -5.81 -2.51 -28.93
CA SER A 149 -5.34 -3.90 -29.00
C SER A 149 -6.21 -4.78 -28.12
N PRO A 150 -6.76 -5.91 -28.62
CA PRO A 150 -7.58 -6.82 -27.82
C PRO A 150 -6.78 -7.53 -26.71
N PHE A 151 -5.46 -7.50 -26.82
CA PHE A 151 -4.55 -8.10 -25.86
C PHE A 151 -4.14 -7.14 -24.74
N PHE A 152 -4.35 -5.83 -24.92
CA PHE A 152 -4.04 -4.86 -23.88
C PHE A 152 -5.04 -4.99 -22.73
N LYS A 153 -4.54 -5.26 -21.51
CA LYS A 153 -5.38 -5.55 -20.34
C LYS A 153 -5.48 -4.40 -19.38
N GLU A 154 -4.35 -3.83 -19.00
CA GLU A 154 -4.32 -2.76 -18.00
C GLU A 154 -3.05 -1.93 -18.09
N TRP A 155 -3.17 -0.70 -17.58
CA TRP A 155 -2.05 0.15 -17.21
C TRP A 155 -2.12 0.44 -15.72
N PHE A 156 -0.98 0.40 -15.03
CA PHE A 156 -0.91 0.69 -13.60
C PHE A 156 0.35 1.48 -13.25
N LEU A 157 0.23 2.28 -12.21
CA LEU A 157 1.34 3.04 -11.66
C LEU A 157 2.09 2.19 -10.63
N LEU A 158 3.40 2.33 -10.56
CA LEU A 158 4.26 1.60 -9.62
C LEU A 158 4.92 2.57 -8.67
N ARG A 159 4.92 2.23 -7.38
CA ARG A 159 5.74 2.94 -6.40
C ARG A 159 7.23 2.76 -6.74
N PRO A 160 8.06 3.83 -6.71
CA PRO A 160 9.50 3.72 -6.85
C PRO A 160 10.09 2.78 -5.80
N VAL A 161 10.99 1.89 -6.25
CA VAL A 161 11.75 1.06 -5.32
C VAL A 161 12.90 1.92 -4.75
N PRO A 162 13.05 1.99 -3.42
CA PRO A 162 14.15 2.67 -2.75
C PRO A 162 15.54 2.32 -3.30
N ASN A 163 16.22 3.24 -4.00
CA ASN A 163 17.63 3.05 -4.36
C ASN A 163 18.52 3.85 -3.39
N PRO A 164 19.45 3.20 -2.66
CA PRO A 164 20.37 3.90 -1.75
C PRO A 164 21.19 5.02 -2.40
N LYS A 165 21.46 4.91 -3.71
CA LYS A 165 22.19 5.92 -4.49
C LYS A 165 21.30 6.97 -5.14
N TYR A 166 20.01 6.68 -5.31
CA TYR A 166 19.06 7.50 -6.05
C TYR A 166 17.71 7.50 -5.34
N LYS A 167 17.59 8.32 -4.29
CA LYS A 167 16.31 8.55 -3.63
C LYS A 167 15.55 9.56 -4.50
N PHE A 168 14.58 9.09 -5.28
CA PHE A 168 13.55 9.95 -5.88
C PHE A 168 12.28 9.86 -5.02
N PRO A 169 12.23 10.49 -3.83
CA PRO A 169 11.06 10.41 -2.98
C PRO A 169 9.90 11.18 -3.63
N ILE A 170 8.78 10.50 -3.79
CA ILE A 170 7.48 11.15 -3.99
C ILE A 170 7.07 11.70 -2.62
N LYS A 171 6.73 12.99 -2.54
CA LYS A 171 6.31 13.62 -1.28
C LYS A 171 4.83 13.35 -1.02
N ASP A 172 4.38 13.53 0.23
CA ASP A 172 2.96 13.35 0.58
C ASP A 172 2.04 14.24 -0.25
N LYS A 173 2.45 15.48 -0.55
CA LYS A 173 1.70 16.38 -1.42
C LYS A 173 1.53 15.82 -2.84
N ASP A 174 2.53 15.12 -3.37
CA ASP A 174 2.52 14.57 -4.73
C ASP A 174 1.62 13.33 -4.78
N LEU A 175 1.63 12.52 -3.71
CA LEU A 175 0.67 11.42 -3.53
C LEU A 175 -0.76 11.93 -3.47
N LEU A 176 -1.04 12.93 -2.61
CA LEU A 176 -2.38 13.52 -2.49
C LEU A 176 -2.88 14.10 -3.82
N PHE A 177 -2.01 14.77 -4.57
CA PHE A 177 -2.32 15.26 -5.92
C PHE A 177 -2.61 14.11 -6.88
N LEU A 178 -1.71 13.11 -6.93
CA LEU A 178 -1.86 11.93 -7.79
C LEU A 178 -3.21 11.25 -7.58
N PHE A 179 -3.64 11.08 -6.33
CA PHE A 179 -4.89 10.38 -6.05
C PHE A 179 -6.13 11.15 -6.50
N LYS A 180 -6.13 12.47 -6.32
CA LYS A 180 -7.20 13.33 -6.86
C LYS A 180 -7.25 13.23 -8.38
N GLU A 181 -6.09 13.23 -9.03
CA GLU A 181 -5.99 13.13 -10.48
C GLU A 181 -6.38 11.75 -11.02
N ILE A 182 -5.99 10.64 -10.37
CA ILE A 182 -6.42 9.29 -10.76
C ILE A 182 -7.94 9.20 -10.74
N LYS A 183 -8.59 9.67 -9.68
CA LYS A 183 -10.06 9.66 -9.60
C LYS A 183 -10.67 10.42 -10.79
N ARG A 184 -10.25 11.68 -10.97
CA ARG A 184 -10.74 12.56 -12.04
C ARG A 184 -10.50 12.00 -13.44
N LEU A 185 -9.33 11.42 -13.68
CA LEU A 185 -8.92 10.92 -14.99
C LEU A 185 -9.55 9.56 -15.30
N ASN A 186 -9.69 8.66 -14.32
CA ASN A 186 -10.47 7.44 -14.49
C ASN A 186 -11.91 7.73 -14.91
N GLU A 187 -12.56 8.71 -14.26
CA GLU A 187 -13.89 9.18 -14.64
C GLU A 187 -13.90 9.83 -16.04
N LYS A 188 -12.92 10.69 -16.35
CA LYS A 188 -12.84 11.38 -17.65
C LYS A 188 -12.63 10.43 -18.85
N PHE A 189 -11.80 9.41 -18.68
CA PHE A 189 -11.40 8.52 -19.77
C PHE A 189 -12.11 7.16 -19.76
N ASP A 190 -13.02 6.93 -18.80
CA ASP A 190 -13.66 5.62 -18.56
C ASP A 190 -12.64 4.49 -18.38
N MET A 191 -11.71 4.70 -17.46
CA MET A 191 -10.60 3.80 -17.16
C MET A 191 -10.57 3.42 -15.67
N ASN A 192 -9.85 2.37 -15.32
CA ASN A 192 -9.67 1.92 -13.93
C ASN A 192 -8.19 1.75 -13.57
N ILE A 193 -7.44 2.84 -13.69
CA ILE A 193 -6.01 2.86 -13.39
C ILE A 193 -5.79 2.81 -11.88
N MET A 194 -4.84 1.98 -11.48
CA MET A 194 -4.51 1.70 -10.09
C MET A 194 -3.01 1.87 -9.82
N ILE A 195 -2.66 2.07 -8.57
CA ILE A 195 -1.30 2.06 -8.04
C ILE A 195 -0.98 0.66 -7.51
N ALA A 196 -0.01 -0.01 -8.12
CA ALA A 196 0.56 -1.26 -7.65
C ALA A 196 1.80 -1.04 -6.78
N ASN A 197 2.12 -2.08 -5.99
CA ASN A 197 3.04 -2.06 -4.85
C ASN A 197 2.52 -1.18 -3.71
N SER A 198 2.75 -1.62 -2.47
CA SER A 198 2.22 -0.91 -1.30
C SER A 198 2.82 0.49 -1.16
N VAL A 199 1.98 1.51 -1.33
CA VAL A 199 2.12 2.81 -0.65
C VAL A 199 1.65 2.65 0.80
N PRO A 200 2.12 3.45 1.77
CA PRO A 200 1.60 3.38 3.13
C PRO A 200 0.10 3.72 3.16
N PHE A 201 -0.74 2.68 3.14
CA PHE A 201 -2.19 2.86 3.08
C PHE A 201 -2.75 3.64 4.28
N CYS A 202 -2.07 3.55 5.42
CA CYS A 202 -2.40 4.30 6.63
C CYS A 202 -2.08 5.80 6.54
N SER A 203 -1.34 6.25 5.53
CA SER A 203 -1.08 7.68 5.29
C SER A 203 -1.97 8.28 4.20
N ILE A 204 -3.01 7.55 3.75
CA ILE A 204 -3.92 7.98 2.69
C ILE A 204 -5.38 7.79 3.12
N GLU A 205 -6.26 8.68 2.65
CA GLU A 205 -7.69 8.61 2.96
C GLU A 205 -8.32 7.31 2.45
N LYS A 206 -9.39 6.85 3.13
CA LYS A 206 -10.01 5.55 2.82
C LYS A 206 -10.61 5.45 1.43
N ASP A 207 -11.15 6.55 0.92
CA ASP A 207 -11.65 6.61 -0.46
C ASP A 207 -10.54 6.42 -1.49
N ILE A 208 -9.32 6.77 -1.14
CA ILE A 208 -8.17 6.70 -2.02
C ILE A 208 -7.61 5.28 -2.09
N SER A 209 -7.68 4.54 -0.97
CA SER A 209 -7.18 3.17 -0.85
C SER A 209 -7.77 2.21 -1.90
N ARG A 210 -8.94 2.54 -2.48
CA ARG A 210 -9.59 1.77 -3.55
C ARG A 210 -8.75 1.72 -4.83
N TYR A 211 -7.96 2.76 -5.11
CA TYR A 211 -7.09 2.84 -6.28
C TYR A 211 -5.72 2.19 -6.08
N CYS A 212 -5.47 1.55 -4.94
CA CYS A 212 -4.22 0.87 -4.67
C CYS A 212 -4.42 -0.66 -4.69
N LYS A 213 -3.59 -1.40 -5.42
CA LYS A 213 -3.62 -2.88 -5.47
C LYS A 213 -3.02 -3.53 -4.21
N GLY A 214 -2.12 -2.83 -3.53
CA GLY A 214 -1.47 -3.30 -2.30
C GLY A 214 -0.32 -4.28 -2.52
N GLY A 215 0.06 -4.97 -1.45
CA GLY A 215 1.21 -5.88 -1.36
C GLY A 215 0.89 -7.31 -1.83
N VAL A 216 -0.13 -7.46 -2.68
CA VAL A 216 -0.51 -8.76 -3.26
C VAL A 216 0.65 -9.39 -4.02
N PHE A 217 1.54 -8.55 -4.55
CA PHE A 217 2.65 -8.89 -5.42
C PHE A 217 4.03 -8.68 -4.77
N ASP A 218 4.07 -8.53 -3.45
CA ASP A 218 5.30 -8.29 -2.71
C ASP A 218 6.11 -9.58 -2.52
N SER A 219 7.40 -9.49 -2.83
CA SER A 219 8.37 -10.56 -2.64
C SER A 219 8.50 -10.91 -1.16
N GLY A 220 8.64 -12.21 -0.86
CA GLY A 220 8.55 -12.78 0.49
C GLY A 220 7.13 -13.18 0.91
N HIS A 221 6.09 -12.49 0.41
CA HIS A 221 4.69 -12.83 0.72
C HIS A 221 4.06 -13.77 -0.30
N SER A 222 4.19 -13.46 -1.59
CA SER A 222 3.61 -14.24 -2.69
C SER A 222 4.60 -14.58 -3.79
N ARG A 223 5.82 -14.06 -3.73
CA ARG A 223 6.87 -14.24 -4.74
C ARG A 223 8.22 -14.48 -4.10
N LEU A 224 9.09 -15.19 -4.82
CA LEU A 224 10.50 -15.32 -4.45
C LEU A 224 11.37 -14.77 -5.58
N TYR A 225 12.48 -14.12 -5.23
CA TYR A 225 13.34 -13.44 -6.20
C TYR A 225 14.67 -14.18 -6.35
N ILE A 226 15.17 -14.25 -7.58
CA ILE A 226 16.48 -14.79 -7.94
C ILE A 226 17.20 -13.72 -8.79
N ASP A 227 18.35 -13.26 -8.32
CA ASP A 227 19.16 -12.27 -9.05
C ASP A 227 19.93 -12.90 -10.22
N SER A 228 20.52 -12.06 -11.07
CA SER A 228 21.26 -12.50 -12.27
C SER A 228 22.52 -13.32 -11.99
N SER A 229 22.89 -13.50 -10.72
CA SER A 229 23.99 -14.37 -10.29
C SER A 229 23.54 -15.74 -9.77
N GLY A 230 22.23 -15.94 -9.64
CA GLY A 230 21.63 -17.17 -9.11
C GLY A 230 21.46 -17.15 -7.59
N LYS A 231 21.51 -15.98 -6.94
CA LYS A 231 21.25 -15.87 -5.51
C LYS A 231 19.78 -15.64 -5.25
N TYR A 232 19.24 -16.38 -4.29
CA TYR A 232 17.89 -16.16 -3.80
C TYR A 232 17.84 -14.95 -2.86
N ARG A 233 16.78 -14.13 -3.00
CA ARG A 233 16.52 -12.94 -2.19
C ARG A 233 15.02 -12.81 -1.88
N THR A 234 14.68 -12.04 -0.85
CA THR A 234 13.29 -11.69 -0.50
C THR A 234 12.82 -10.43 -1.19
N ASP A 235 13.72 -9.62 -1.73
CA ASP A 235 13.45 -8.46 -2.59
C ASP A 235 14.74 -8.07 -3.34
N TYR A 236 14.67 -7.03 -4.18
CA TYR A 236 15.80 -6.53 -5.00
C TYR A 236 17.05 -6.12 -4.19
N PHE A 237 16.89 -5.80 -2.89
CA PHE A 237 17.92 -5.25 -2.02
C PHE A 237 18.11 -6.03 -0.71
N SER A 238 17.46 -7.18 -0.57
CA SER A 238 17.63 -8.02 0.60
C SER A 238 18.98 -8.71 0.55
N LYS A 239 19.45 -9.19 1.71
CA LYS A 239 20.59 -10.09 1.77
C LYS A 239 20.28 -11.40 1.03
N ASP A 240 21.33 -12.04 0.55
CA ASP A 240 21.28 -13.36 -0.06
C ASP A 240 20.81 -14.39 0.99
N ILE A 241 19.86 -15.25 0.63
CA ILE A 241 19.31 -16.27 1.53
C ILE A 241 19.54 -17.71 1.03
N GLY A 242 20.20 -17.85 -0.12
CA GLY A 242 20.60 -19.12 -0.72
C GLY A 242 21.16 -18.96 -2.13
N ASP A 243 21.54 -20.09 -2.73
CA ASP A 243 22.07 -20.18 -4.10
C ASP A 243 21.38 -21.32 -4.86
N VAL A 244 20.96 -21.06 -6.09
CA VAL A 244 20.30 -22.03 -6.99
C VAL A 244 21.14 -23.28 -7.27
N GLU A 245 22.46 -23.21 -7.08
CA GLU A 245 23.33 -24.37 -7.26
C GLU A 245 23.18 -25.40 -6.14
N THR A 246 22.84 -24.95 -4.94
CA THR A 246 22.89 -25.77 -3.71
C THR A 246 21.55 -25.93 -3.01
N LYS A 247 20.53 -25.13 -3.38
CA LYS A 247 19.23 -25.10 -2.72
C LYS A 247 18.09 -25.08 -3.72
N LYS A 248 17.03 -25.81 -3.40
CA LYS A 248 15.78 -25.79 -4.16
C LYS A 248 14.90 -24.62 -3.74
N VAL A 249 14.02 -24.22 -4.64
CA VAL A 249 13.11 -23.08 -4.49
C VAL A 249 12.22 -23.20 -3.25
N LEU A 250 11.71 -24.41 -2.95
CA LEU A 250 10.84 -24.64 -1.79
C LEU A 250 11.58 -24.60 -0.46
N ASP A 251 12.84 -25.03 -0.42
CA ASP A 251 13.68 -24.93 0.79
C ASP A 251 13.89 -23.47 1.17
N ILE A 252 14.12 -22.63 0.16
CA ILE A 252 14.29 -21.19 0.33
C ILE A 252 12.98 -20.53 0.72
N TRP A 253 11.87 -20.94 0.11
CA TRP A 253 10.54 -20.42 0.44
C TRP A 253 10.15 -20.68 1.90
N GLY A 254 10.59 -21.80 2.49
CA GLY A 254 10.45 -22.04 3.93
C GLY A 254 11.10 -20.95 4.78
N LYS A 255 12.28 -20.46 4.38
CA LYS A 255 13.02 -19.40 5.10
C LYS A 255 12.34 -18.03 5.09
N THR A 256 11.36 -17.81 4.21
CA THR A 256 10.63 -16.54 4.14
C THR A 256 9.37 -16.53 5.02
N GLU A 257 9.16 -17.57 5.82
CA GLU A 257 8.04 -17.66 6.78
C GLU A 257 7.96 -16.49 7.77
N PRO A 258 9.06 -15.97 8.36
CA PRO A 258 9.01 -14.80 9.25
C PRO A 258 8.38 -13.56 8.60
N ILE A 259 8.60 -13.36 7.29
CA ILE A 259 8.00 -12.25 6.53
C ILE A 259 6.48 -12.44 6.43
N ARG A 260 6.03 -13.66 6.13
CA ARG A 260 4.60 -13.99 6.04
C ARG A 260 3.88 -13.95 7.39
N ARG A 261 4.62 -14.14 8.49
CA ARG A 261 4.14 -13.98 9.86
C ARG A 261 4.25 -12.54 10.38
N TYR A 262 4.69 -11.61 9.53
CA TYR A 262 4.86 -10.19 9.88
C TYR A 262 5.81 -9.96 11.08
N GLU A 263 6.79 -10.84 11.32
CA GLU A 263 7.66 -10.77 12.51
C GLU A 263 8.50 -9.48 12.59
N ASN A 264 8.85 -8.91 11.44
CA ASN A 264 9.64 -7.67 11.33
C ASN A 264 8.77 -6.42 11.12
N LEU A 265 7.47 -6.53 11.33
CA LEU A 265 6.53 -5.44 11.11
C LEU A 265 6.53 -4.45 12.28
N LYS A 266 6.35 -3.15 11.99
CA LYS A 266 6.22 -2.13 13.04
C LYS A 266 4.97 -2.38 13.87
N LYS A 267 5.04 -2.11 15.19
CA LYS A 267 3.94 -2.35 16.14
C LYS A 267 2.65 -1.68 15.70
N GLU A 268 2.74 -0.45 15.18
CA GLU A 268 1.58 0.32 14.68
C GLU A 268 0.83 -0.36 13.52
N CYS A 269 1.48 -1.25 12.77
CA CYS A 269 0.82 -1.91 11.64
C CYS A 269 -0.07 -3.09 12.06
N PHE A 270 0.12 -3.67 13.26
CA PHE A 270 -0.72 -4.78 13.73
C PHE A 270 -2.16 -4.36 14.02
N SER A 271 -2.39 -3.09 14.35
CA SER A 271 -3.72 -2.49 14.50
C SER A 271 -4.21 -1.80 13.22
N CYS A 272 -3.43 -1.79 12.14
CA CYS A 272 -3.76 -1.05 10.92
C CYS A 272 -4.86 -1.75 10.13
N PHE A 273 -5.93 -1.01 9.82
CA PHE A 273 -7.05 -1.47 8.98
C PHE A 273 -6.58 -2.06 7.63
N TYR A 274 -5.48 -1.55 7.08
CA TYR A 274 -4.95 -1.97 5.79
C TYR A 274 -3.94 -3.11 5.86
N LEU A 275 -3.68 -3.72 7.03
CA LEU A 275 -2.60 -4.71 7.18
C LEU A 275 -2.63 -5.81 6.12
N GLU A 276 -3.77 -6.48 5.92
CA GLU A 276 -3.89 -7.57 4.93
C GLU A 276 -3.65 -7.11 3.49
N LYS A 277 -4.03 -5.86 3.18
CA LYS A 277 -3.87 -5.27 1.85
C LYS A 277 -2.46 -4.71 1.63
N CYS A 278 -1.89 -4.06 2.64
CA CYS A 278 -0.62 -3.32 2.61
C CYS A 278 0.58 -4.21 2.94
N LYS A 279 0.38 -5.20 3.81
CA LYS A 279 1.41 -6.09 4.36
C LYS A 279 2.56 -5.38 5.06
N GLY A 280 2.30 -4.18 5.58
CA GLY A 280 3.31 -3.32 6.21
C GLY A 280 4.07 -2.39 5.27
N GLY A 281 3.77 -2.44 3.97
CA GLY A 281 4.56 -1.75 2.96
C GLY A 281 5.88 -2.46 2.67
N LEU A 282 6.66 -1.92 1.73
CA LEU A 282 8.02 -2.40 1.48
C LEU A 282 8.88 -2.12 2.71
N GLY A 283 9.48 -3.17 3.30
CA GLY A 283 10.17 -3.19 4.61
C GLY A 283 11.33 -2.19 4.83
N LYS A 284 11.62 -1.31 3.87
CA LYS A 284 12.48 -0.12 3.99
C LYS A 284 11.62 1.13 3.80
N THR A 285 10.87 1.51 4.84
CA THR A 285 9.85 2.57 4.82
C THR A 285 10.41 4.01 4.94
N ASP A 286 11.65 4.29 4.51
CA ASP A 286 12.30 5.59 4.75
C ASP A 286 11.81 6.75 3.83
N TYR A 287 10.70 6.58 3.11
CA TYR A 287 10.29 7.52 2.06
C TYR A 287 9.05 8.36 2.38
N LEU A 288 8.27 8.01 3.40
CA LEU A 288 7.25 8.93 3.92
C LEU A 288 7.78 9.55 5.21
N VAL A 289 8.49 10.66 5.04
CA VAL A 289 9.15 11.42 6.11
C VAL A 289 8.20 12.53 6.58
N ASP A 290 6.98 12.18 6.99
CA ASP A 290 6.19 12.89 8.00
C ASP A 290 4.87 12.14 8.21
N ARG A 291 4.76 11.32 9.26
CA ARG A 291 3.49 10.64 9.62
C ARG A 291 2.47 11.59 10.28
N LYS A 292 2.53 12.90 10.01
CA LYS A 292 1.71 13.91 10.71
C LYS A 292 0.24 13.97 10.27
N ASN A 293 -0.14 13.23 9.22
CA ASN A 293 -1.49 13.21 8.68
C ASN A 293 -2.17 11.84 8.78
N ILE A 294 -1.95 11.10 9.88
CA ILE A 294 -2.81 9.95 10.18
C ILE A 294 -4.11 10.51 10.75
N ILE A 295 -5.16 10.49 9.93
CA ILE A 295 -6.52 10.77 10.36
C ILE A 295 -6.92 9.67 11.35
N PRO A 296 -7.38 9.99 12.57
CA PRO A 296 -7.72 8.99 13.57
C PRO A 296 -8.87 8.10 13.08
N LEU A 297 -8.89 6.80 13.40
CA LEU A 297 -10.00 5.92 13.01
C LEU A 297 -11.31 6.29 13.73
N ILE A 298 -11.20 6.63 15.01
CA ILE A 298 -12.32 6.93 15.91
C ILE A 298 -12.29 8.41 16.31
N SER A 299 -13.44 9.07 16.31
CA SER A 299 -13.64 10.32 17.05
C SER A 299 -14.60 10.08 18.20
N ILE A 300 -14.12 10.27 19.42
CA ILE A 300 -14.93 10.23 20.63
C ILE A 300 -15.50 11.62 20.86
N ILE A 301 -16.83 11.75 20.92
CA ILE A 301 -17.50 13.03 21.10
C ILE A 301 -18.08 13.08 22.51
N VAL A 302 -17.63 14.07 23.29
CA VAL A 302 -18.00 14.23 24.69
C VAL A 302 -18.64 15.60 24.90
N PRO A 303 -19.95 15.69 25.17
CA PRO A 303 -20.54 16.92 25.67
C PRO A 303 -20.12 17.15 27.13
N ALA A 304 -19.70 18.36 27.46
CA ALA A 304 -19.31 18.74 28.81
C ALA A 304 -20.17 19.90 29.34
N PHE A 305 -20.57 19.84 30.62
CA PHE A 305 -21.34 20.90 31.28
C PHE A 305 -21.17 20.85 32.80
N ASN A 306 -20.58 21.90 33.37
CA ASN A 306 -20.51 22.15 34.82
C ASN A 306 -20.03 20.97 35.71
N ASP A 307 -19.19 20.06 35.21
CA ASP A 307 -18.63 18.95 36.00
C ASP A 307 -17.21 18.56 35.53
N SER A 308 -16.25 19.45 35.80
CA SER A 308 -14.84 19.21 35.48
C SER A 308 -14.23 17.99 36.18
N LYS A 309 -14.74 17.60 37.35
CA LYS A 309 -14.24 16.45 38.10
C LYS A 309 -14.50 15.14 37.35
N ARG A 310 -15.73 14.95 36.87
CA ARG A 310 -16.05 13.73 36.11
C ARG A 310 -15.40 13.73 34.74
N LEU A 311 -15.33 14.89 34.08
CA LEU A 311 -14.58 15.03 32.82
C LEU A 311 -13.11 14.59 32.99
N SER A 312 -12.47 14.97 34.09
CA SER A 312 -11.10 14.53 34.40
C SER A 312 -11.01 13.01 34.52
N LEU A 313 -11.94 12.35 35.22
CA LEU A 313 -11.96 10.88 35.35
C LEU A 313 -12.16 10.18 34.01
N LEU A 314 -13.04 10.71 33.15
CA LEU A 314 -13.23 10.21 31.79
C LEU A 314 -11.92 10.30 31.00
N VAL A 315 -11.27 11.47 31.01
CA VAL A 315 -10.03 11.71 30.29
C VAL A 315 -8.92 10.76 30.77
N GLU A 316 -8.77 10.54 32.09
CA GLU A 316 -7.82 9.55 32.61
C GLU A 316 -8.15 8.13 32.12
N SER A 317 -9.42 7.73 32.11
CA SER A 317 -9.82 6.40 31.62
C SER A 317 -9.60 6.22 30.10
N LEU A 318 -9.65 7.32 29.34
CA LEU A 318 -9.37 7.31 27.90
C LEU A 318 -7.86 7.21 27.59
N LYS A 319 -6.98 7.66 28.49
CA LYS A 319 -5.53 7.42 28.36
C LYS A 319 -5.16 5.94 28.46
N GLU A 320 -5.94 5.19 29.23
CA GLU A 320 -5.67 3.77 29.51
C GLU A 320 -6.22 2.82 28.45
N GLN A 321 -6.73 3.32 27.32
CA GLN A 321 -7.32 2.49 26.28
C GLN A 321 -6.28 1.57 25.61
N SER A 322 -6.68 0.32 25.33
CA SER A 322 -5.84 -0.67 24.64
C SER A 322 -5.75 -0.45 23.12
N PHE A 323 -6.48 0.54 22.60
CA PHE A 323 -6.51 0.95 21.20
C PHE A 323 -6.10 2.42 21.10
N SER A 324 -5.16 2.76 20.21
CA SER A 324 -4.50 4.07 20.19
C SER A 324 -4.86 4.99 19.02
N ASP A 325 -5.64 4.52 18.05
CA ASP A 325 -5.96 5.27 16.81
C ASP A 325 -7.28 6.04 16.93
N PHE A 326 -7.30 7.03 17.83
CA PHE A 326 -8.50 7.82 18.12
C PHE A 326 -8.17 9.27 18.49
N GLU A 327 -9.15 10.16 18.30
CA GLU A 327 -9.18 11.49 18.90
C GLU A 327 -10.39 11.64 19.83
N VAL A 328 -10.34 12.64 20.71
CA VAL A 328 -11.42 13.04 21.59
C VAL A 328 -11.76 14.50 21.33
N ILE A 329 -13.05 14.77 21.16
CA ILE A 329 -13.60 16.10 20.93
C ILE A 329 -14.53 16.40 22.09
N ILE A 330 -14.05 17.25 23.00
CA ILE A 330 -14.82 17.75 24.13
C ILE A 330 -15.50 19.04 23.68
N VAL A 331 -16.82 19.08 23.80
CA VAL A 331 -17.64 20.25 23.46
C VAL A 331 -18.37 20.72 24.71
N ASP A 332 -17.89 21.81 25.29
CA ASP A 332 -18.45 22.45 26.47
C ASP A 332 -19.68 23.29 26.10
N ASP A 333 -20.79 22.88 26.67
CA ASP A 333 -22.14 23.34 26.40
C ASP A 333 -22.56 24.51 27.31
N GLY A 334 -21.68 25.51 27.43
CA GLY A 334 -21.98 26.72 28.19
C GLY A 334 -21.78 26.58 29.70
N SER A 335 -20.75 25.85 30.14
CA SER A 335 -20.35 25.82 31.55
C SER A 335 -20.10 27.23 32.10
N ASN A 336 -20.31 27.39 33.41
CA ASN A 336 -19.95 28.62 34.11
C ASN A 336 -18.44 28.90 33.99
N GLU A 337 -18.03 30.14 34.23
CA GLU A 337 -16.64 30.57 34.01
C GLU A 337 -15.62 29.70 34.75
N LYS A 338 -15.90 29.33 36.00
CA LYS A 338 -15.02 28.47 36.80
C LYS A 338 -14.87 27.09 36.17
N GLU A 339 -15.97 26.40 35.88
CA GLU A 339 -15.95 25.05 35.31
C GLU A 339 -15.36 25.03 33.89
N ARG A 340 -15.66 26.03 33.06
CA ARG A 340 -15.08 26.19 31.73
C ARG A 340 -13.55 26.28 31.79
N LEU A 341 -13.02 27.09 32.71
CA LEU A 341 -11.57 27.22 32.89
C LEU A 341 -10.94 25.91 33.34
N GLU A 342 -11.59 25.16 34.25
CA GLU A 342 -11.10 23.85 34.69
C GLU A 342 -11.16 22.80 33.57
N ASN A 343 -12.26 22.72 32.81
CA ASN A 343 -12.38 21.84 31.65
C ASN A 343 -11.29 22.10 30.62
N LYS A 344 -11.03 23.39 30.33
CA LYS A 344 -9.99 23.79 29.38
C LYS A 344 -8.59 23.40 29.89
N LYS A 345 -8.30 23.61 31.18
CA LYS A 345 -7.03 23.19 31.80
C LYS A 345 -6.79 21.69 31.73
N ILE A 346 -7.82 20.86 31.90
CA ILE A 346 -7.69 19.39 31.79
C ILE A 346 -7.10 19.02 30.42
N VAL A 347 -7.48 19.71 29.35
CA VAL A 347 -6.99 19.43 27.99
C VAL A 347 -5.63 20.09 27.74
N GLU A 348 -5.45 21.34 28.14
CA GLU A 348 -4.19 22.08 27.89
C GLU A 348 -3.00 21.57 28.70
N ASN A 349 -3.22 20.99 29.87
CA ASN A 349 -2.14 20.41 30.69
C ASN A 349 -1.63 19.07 30.15
N LEU A 350 -2.33 18.48 29.18
CA LEU A 350 -1.88 17.27 28.49
C LEU A 350 -1.05 17.74 27.29
N ASP A 351 0.26 17.48 27.31
CA ASP A 351 1.10 17.65 26.12
C ASP A 351 0.70 16.59 25.08
N ASN A 352 -0.33 16.90 24.28
CA ASN A 352 -1.05 15.92 23.47
C ASN A 352 -1.67 16.54 22.21
N ASP A 353 -1.88 15.70 21.19
CA ASP A 353 -2.52 16.04 19.92
C ASP A 353 -3.84 15.28 19.67
N TRP A 354 -4.27 14.44 20.61
CA TRP A 354 -5.44 13.55 20.47
C TRP A 354 -6.71 14.09 21.14
N ILE A 355 -6.66 15.15 21.96
CA ILE A 355 -7.84 15.77 22.58
C ILE A 355 -7.98 17.23 22.13
N SER A 356 -9.18 17.60 21.70
CA SER A 356 -9.57 18.99 21.39
C SER A 356 -10.70 19.47 22.29
N TYR A 357 -10.65 20.74 22.70
CA TYR A 357 -11.69 21.39 23.51
C TYR A 357 -12.34 22.53 22.73
N TYR A 358 -13.68 22.56 22.72
CA TYR A 358 -14.49 23.62 22.12
C TYR A 358 -15.52 24.13 23.11
N TYR A 359 -15.80 25.44 23.10
CA TYR A 359 -16.80 26.06 23.96
C TYR A 359 -17.93 26.69 23.13
N LEU A 360 -19.19 26.41 23.50
CA LEU A 360 -20.39 26.95 22.86
C LEU A 360 -21.17 27.83 23.86
N GLN A 361 -21.30 29.12 23.57
CA GLN A 361 -21.90 30.09 24.50
C GLN A 361 -23.45 30.18 24.44
N ASN A 362 -24.16 29.28 23.76
CA ASN A 362 -25.60 29.46 23.48
C ASN A 362 -26.42 28.15 23.49
N ALA A 363 -26.73 27.60 24.66
CA ALA A 363 -27.64 26.45 24.77
C ALA A 363 -28.86 26.79 25.65
N LYS A 364 -29.78 27.61 25.14
CA LYS A 364 -31.03 27.89 25.85
C LYS A 364 -32.07 26.76 25.76
N VAL A 365 -31.87 25.73 24.92
CA VAL A 365 -32.59 24.43 24.92
C VAL A 365 -31.74 23.37 24.15
N PHE A 366 -31.76 22.09 24.55
CA PHE A 366 -31.11 20.94 23.85
C PHE A 366 -29.56 20.95 23.76
N GLY A 367 -28.88 21.51 24.75
CA GLY A 367 -27.45 21.76 24.68
C GLY A 367 -26.55 20.52 24.42
N ALA A 368 -26.77 19.40 25.12
CA ALA A 368 -25.99 18.18 24.87
C ALA A 368 -26.10 17.65 23.43
N SER A 369 -27.27 17.79 22.79
CA SER A 369 -27.46 17.37 21.39
C SER A 369 -26.76 18.31 20.42
N ILE A 370 -26.78 19.62 20.69
CA ILE A 370 -26.04 20.63 19.92
C ILE A 370 -24.54 20.38 20.04
N ALA A 371 -24.05 20.13 21.24
CA ALA A 371 -22.66 19.80 21.52
C ALA A 371 -22.20 18.54 20.77
N ARG A 372 -22.98 17.45 20.81
CA ARG A 372 -22.68 16.23 20.05
C ARG A 372 -22.66 16.47 18.54
N ASN A 373 -23.65 17.20 18.00
CA ASN A 373 -23.70 17.54 16.58
C ASN A 373 -22.53 18.43 16.14
N TYR A 374 -22.12 19.37 16.99
CA TYR A 374 -20.94 20.20 16.74
C TYR A 374 -19.67 19.35 16.74
N GLY A 375 -19.51 18.47 17.74
CA GLY A 375 -18.40 17.53 17.81
C GLY A 375 -18.33 16.61 16.59
N ALA A 376 -19.47 16.06 16.15
CA ALA A 376 -19.56 15.24 14.95
C ALA A 376 -19.15 15.97 13.66
N LYS A 377 -19.41 17.28 13.56
CA LYS A 377 -18.93 18.11 12.44
C LYS A 377 -17.43 18.39 12.49
N LYS A 378 -16.81 18.32 13.67
CA LYS A 378 -15.37 18.50 13.88
C LYS A 378 -14.58 17.20 13.82
N ALA A 379 -15.27 16.08 13.98
CA ALA A 379 -14.71 14.73 13.90
C ALA A 379 -13.99 14.50 12.58
N LYS A 380 -12.77 14.00 12.67
CA LYS A 380 -11.96 13.54 11.55
C LYS A 380 -12.11 12.02 11.36
N GLY A 381 -12.48 11.32 12.43
CA GLY A 381 -12.63 9.88 12.45
C GLY A 381 -13.88 9.38 11.75
N ARG A 382 -13.77 8.19 11.18
CA ARG A 382 -14.86 7.54 10.43
C ARG A 382 -15.95 7.03 11.36
N ILE A 383 -15.59 6.67 12.59
CA ILE A 383 -16.46 6.05 13.56
C ILE A 383 -16.63 7.03 14.69
N LEU A 384 -17.89 7.38 14.97
CA LEU A 384 -18.22 8.27 16.07
C LEU A 384 -18.63 7.44 17.27
N ILE A 385 -17.89 7.60 18.37
CA ILE A 385 -18.31 7.07 19.67
C ILE A 385 -18.80 8.26 20.50
N PHE A 386 -20.05 8.20 20.94
CA PHE A 386 -20.60 9.22 21.82
C PHE A 386 -20.47 8.73 23.27
N LEU A 387 -19.76 9.50 24.09
CA LEU A 387 -19.65 9.28 25.53
C LEU A 387 -20.14 10.50 26.28
N ASP A 388 -20.60 10.32 27.51
CA ASP A 388 -20.95 11.40 28.40
C ASP A 388 -19.79 11.70 29.37
N GLN A 389 -19.66 12.97 29.79
CA GLN A 389 -18.58 13.40 30.68
C GLN A 389 -18.55 12.65 32.03
N ASP A 390 -19.64 11.98 32.42
CA ASP A 390 -19.76 11.19 33.64
C ASP A 390 -19.52 9.69 33.47
N CYS A 391 -18.99 9.28 32.32
CA CYS A 391 -18.55 7.91 32.05
C CYS A 391 -17.11 7.65 32.53
N VAL A 392 -16.83 6.40 32.89
CA VAL A 392 -15.47 5.86 33.01
C VAL A 392 -15.32 4.78 31.94
N ALA A 393 -14.46 5.00 30.96
CA ALA A 393 -14.28 4.07 29.85
C ALA A 393 -13.50 2.83 30.31
N HIS A 394 -14.05 1.64 30.09
CA HIS A 394 -13.29 0.40 30.26
C HIS A 394 -12.08 0.39 29.32
N LYS A 395 -10.93 -0.17 29.74
CA LYS A 395 -9.67 -0.22 28.96
C LYS A 395 -9.84 -0.72 27.52
N ASP A 396 -10.75 -1.65 27.30
CA ASP A 396 -11.01 -2.23 25.97
C ASP A 396 -12.24 -1.64 25.26
N LEU A 397 -12.81 -0.53 25.75
CA LEU A 397 -14.03 0.06 25.19
C LEU A 397 -13.87 0.34 23.69
N ILE A 398 -12.82 1.06 23.29
CA ILE A 398 -12.64 1.44 21.89
C ILE A 398 -12.36 0.21 21.02
N LYS A 399 -11.47 -0.67 21.49
CA LYS A 399 -11.12 -1.92 20.77
C LYS A 399 -12.36 -2.76 20.48
N ASN A 400 -13.25 -2.93 21.47
CA ASN A 400 -14.46 -3.72 21.32
C ASN A 400 -15.44 -3.09 20.32
N HIS A 401 -15.57 -1.76 20.30
CA HIS A 401 -16.39 -1.08 19.29
C HIS A 401 -15.82 -1.27 17.88
N VAL A 402 -14.50 -1.17 17.71
CA VAL A 402 -13.82 -1.42 16.42
C VAL A 402 -14.03 -2.85 15.94
N ASP A 403 -13.88 -3.83 16.84
CA ASP A 403 -14.00 -5.26 16.49
C ASP A 403 -15.45 -5.63 16.08
N GLU A 404 -16.45 -5.07 16.77
CA GLU A 404 -17.86 -5.30 16.47
C GLU A 404 -18.37 -4.58 15.21
N GLN A 405 -17.67 -3.54 14.74
CA GLN A 405 -18.12 -2.74 13.60
C GLN A 405 -17.97 -3.43 12.24
N LYS A 406 -17.26 -4.56 12.17
CA LYS A 406 -16.90 -5.23 10.90
C LYS A 406 -18.12 -5.60 10.01
N ALA A 407 -19.36 -5.50 10.50
CA ALA A 407 -20.57 -5.69 9.70
C ALA A 407 -21.81 -4.85 10.13
N LYS A 408 -21.65 -3.77 10.92
CA LYS A 408 -22.79 -3.02 11.52
C LYS A 408 -22.64 -1.51 11.35
N ASP A 409 -23.74 -0.82 11.05
CA ASP A 409 -23.78 0.66 10.97
C ASP A 409 -23.88 1.33 12.34
N ILE A 410 -24.51 0.64 13.31
CA ILE A 410 -24.73 1.14 14.68
C ILE A 410 -24.35 0.03 15.67
N ILE A 411 -23.62 0.42 16.72
CA ILE A 411 -23.23 -0.46 17.83
C ILE A 411 -23.71 0.20 19.12
N LEU A 412 -24.35 -0.59 19.98
CA LEU A 412 -24.75 -0.15 21.30
C LEU A 412 -23.78 -0.74 22.33
N GLY A 413 -23.11 0.14 23.07
CA GLY A 413 -22.33 -0.24 24.24
C GLY A 413 -23.22 -0.36 25.48
N TYR A 414 -22.83 -1.20 26.43
CA TYR A 414 -23.48 -1.29 27.74
C TYR A 414 -22.68 -0.49 28.77
N PHE A 415 -23.38 0.27 29.60
CA PHE A 415 -22.79 0.94 30.77
C PHE A 415 -23.28 0.25 32.05
N ALA A 416 -22.39 0.12 33.03
CA ALA A 416 -22.75 -0.31 34.38
C ALA A 416 -22.80 0.93 35.27
N GLY A 417 -23.99 1.25 35.78
CA GLY A 417 -24.14 2.31 36.77
C GLY A 417 -23.63 1.83 38.13
N TYR A 418 -22.63 2.51 38.69
CA TYR A 418 -22.36 2.40 40.12
C TYR A 418 -23.47 3.16 40.84
N GLY A 419 -24.44 2.42 41.40
CA GLY A 419 -25.62 3.02 42.02
C GLY A 419 -25.25 4.15 42.96
N SER A 420 -25.82 5.33 42.74
CA SER A 420 -25.89 6.33 43.79
C SER A 420 -26.79 5.75 44.87
N LYS A 421 -26.29 5.65 46.10
CA LYS A 421 -27.20 5.72 47.25
C LYS A 421 -27.88 7.07 47.12
N LYS A 422 -29.16 7.05 46.71
CA LYS A 422 -30.02 8.23 46.75
C LYS A 422 -30.12 8.74 48.18
#